data_AF-A0A0L8HGP7-F1
#
_entry.id   AF-A0A0L8HGP7-F1
#
_cell.length_a   1.000
_cell.length_b   1.000
_cell.length_c   1.000
_cell.angle_alpha   90.00
_cell.angle_beta   90.00
_cell.angle_gamma   90.00
#
_symmetry.space_group_name_H-M   'P 1'
#
loop_
_entity.id
_entity.type
_entity.pdbx_description
1 polymer ?
#
loop_
_entity_poly.entity_id
_entity_poly.type
_entity_poly.pdbx_seq_one_letter_code
_entity_poly.pdbx_strand_id
1 'polypeptide(L)'
;MDDHRIPKQLLYGELAQGKRPRGRPKLRYKDTCKTSLSKCEVDVNTWEERADDRTTWRTVMKEGTATLKSSYRKEQVEKRQRR
;
A
#
# COMPACT_ATOMS: atom_id res chain seq x y z
N MET A 1 12.69 -7.62 -3.74
CA MET A 1 13.10 -6.20 -3.81
C MET A 1 14.42 -6.06 -3.10
N ASP A 2 15.48 -5.57 -3.77
CA ASP A 2 16.83 -5.49 -3.19
C ASP A 2 16.94 -4.51 -1.99
N ASP A 3 17.76 -4.85 -0.99
CA ASP A 3 17.90 -4.17 0.31
C ASP A 3 18.48 -2.76 0.21
N HIS A 4 19.33 -2.53 -0.78
CA HIS A 4 19.98 -1.24 -1.04
C HIS A 4 19.00 -0.20 -1.60
N ARG A 5 17.77 -0.60 -1.96
CA ARG A 5 16.79 0.30 -2.58
C ARG A 5 16.15 1.20 -1.54
N ILE A 6 16.18 2.52 -1.80
CA ILE A 6 15.57 3.55 -0.94
C ILE A 6 14.14 3.23 -0.50
N PRO A 7 13.21 2.74 -1.36
CA PRO A 7 11.87 2.39 -0.91
C PRO A 7 11.83 1.28 0.14
N LYS A 8 12.72 0.28 0.05
CA LYS A 8 12.81 -0.81 1.04
C LYS A 8 13.37 -0.26 2.35
N GLN A 9 14.46 0.50 2.27
CA GLN A 9 15.05 1.17 3.44
C GLN A 9 14.06 2.09 4.17
N LEU A 10 13.25 2.85 3.44
CA LEU A 10 12.22 3.71 4.03
C LEU A 10 11.08 2.91 4.66
N LEU A 11 10.70 1.79 4.05
CA LEU A 11 9.57 0.97 4.51
C LEU A 11 9.88 0.23 5.81
N TYR A 12 11.11 -0.29 5.95
CA TYR A 12 11.57 -1.00 7.15
C TYR A 12 12.44 -0.12 8.06
N GLY A 13 12.64 1.15 7.70
CA GLY A 13 13.45 2.08 8.48
C GLY A 13 12.90 2.27 9.89
N GLU A 14 13.79 2.16 10.87
CA GLU A 14 13.50 2.40 12.27
C GLU A 14 13.98 3.78 12.72
N LEU A 15 13.48 4.26 13.86
CA LEU A 15 13.95 5.50 14.44
C LEU A 15 15.35 5.29 15.01
N ALA A 16 16.33 6.08 14.55
CA ALA A 16 17.70 6.02 15.07
C ALA A 16 17.77 6.36 16.57
N GLN A 17 16.90 7.27 17.04
CA GLN A 17 16.80 7.67 18.44
C GLN A 17 15.35 7.99 18.82
N GLY A 18 15.04 7.86 20.12
CA GLY A 18 13.72 8.15 20.68
C GLY A 18 12.76 6.95 20.70
N LYS A 19 11.65 7.11 21.42
CA LYS A 19 10.58 6.10 21.53
C LYS A 19 9.27 6.70 21.04
N ARG A 20 8.41 5.85 20.48
CA ARG A 20 7.06 6.28 20.10
C ARG A 20 6.21 6.57 21.36
N PRO A 21 5.34 7.60 21.32
CA PRO A 21 4.44 7.88 22.42
C PRO A 21 3.48 6.70 22.66
N ARG A 22 3.12 6.44 23.92
CA ARG A 22 2.07 5.45 24.26
C ARG A 22 0.69 6.03 23.92
N GLY A 23 -0.28 5.17 23.60
CA GLY A 23 -1.65 5.56 23.28
C GLY A 23 -1.95 5.47 21.79
N ARG A 24 -2.18 6.60 21.12
CA ARG A 24 -2.52 6.68 19.69
C ARG A 24 -1.37 7.29 18.85
N PRO A 25 -0.26 6.56 18.61
CA PRO A 25 0.76 7.00 17.66
C PRO A 25 0.17 7.23 16.27
N LYS A 26 0.78 8.16 15.52
CA LYS A 26 0.51 8.29 14.08
C LYS A 26 0.94 7.00 13.36
N LEU A 27 0.18 6.63 12.33
CA LEU A 27 0.48 5.50 11.45
C LEU A 27 1.87 5.63 10.82
N ARG A 28 2.57 4.51 10.64
CA ARG A 28 3.82 4.46 9.87
C ARG A 28 3.52 4.58 8.39
N TYR A 29 4.52 5.00 7.63
CA TYR A 29 4.45 4.92 6.16
C TYR A 29 4.13 3.49 5.70
N LYS A 30 4.77 2.48 6.30
CA LYS A 30 4.49 1.06 6.06
C LYS A 30 3.03 0.69 6.26
N ASP A 31 2.37 1.22 7.29
CA ASP A 31 0.97 0.90 7.57
C ASP A 31 0.08 1.44 6.44
N THR A 32 0.32 2.66 5.97
CA THR A 32 -0.36 3.25 4.82
C THR A 32 -0.13 2.45 3.53
N CYS A 33 1.09 1.96 3.32
CA CYS A 33 1.40 1.07 2.20
C CYS A 33 0.58 -0.22 2.27
N LYS A 34 0.56 -0.90 3.43
CA LYS A 34 -0.23 -2.12 3.64
C LYS A 34 -1.72 -1.91 3.39
N THR A 35 -2.29 -0.80 3.89
CA THR A 35 -3.70 -0.45 3.61
C THR A 35 -3.94 -0.25 2.12
N SER A 36 -3.03 0.40 1.42
CA SER A 36 -3.14 0.62 -0.03
C SER A 36 -3.06 -0.70 -0.81
N LEU A 37 -2.19 -1.61 -0.41
CA LEU A 37 -2.05 -2.94 -1.02
C LEU A 37 -3.30 -3.79 -0.83
N SER A 38 -3.86 -3.81 0.38
CA SER A 38 -5.12 -4.50 0.67
C SER A 38 -6.27 -3.99 -0.20
N LYS A 39 -6.36 -2.66 -0.42
CA LYS A 39 -7.35 -2.06 -1.33
C LYS A 39 -7.15 -2.43 -2.80
N CYS A 40 -5.92 -2.75 -3.19
CA CYS A 40 -5.57 -3.20 -4.53
C CYS A 40 -5.68 -4.74 -4.66
N GLU A 41 -6.32 -5.42 -3.70
CA GLU A 41 -6.47 -6.88 -3.67
C GLU A 41 -5.14 -7.65 -3.67
N VAL A 42 -4.08 -7.01 -3.17
CA VAL A 42 -2.78 -7.65 -2.98
C VAL A 42 -2.66 -8.14 -1.55
N ASP A 43 -2.34 -9.42 -1.40
CA ASP A 43 -2.12 -10.01 -0.08
C ASP A 43 -0.92 -9.37 0.63
N VAL A 44 -1.15 -8.93 1.86
CA VAL A 44 -0.20 -8.15 2.66
C VAL A 44 0.90 -9.04 3.28
N ASN A 45 0.74 -10.36 3.23
CA ASN A 45 1.75 -11.29 3.73
C ASN A 45 2.71 -11.75 2.62
N THR A 46 2.23 -11.89 1.38
CA THR A 46 3.00 -12.39 0.22
C THR A 46 3.43 -11.32 -0.79
N TRP A 47 3.13 -10.03 -0.54
CA TRP A 47 3.48 -8.97 -1.49
C TRP A 47 4.99 -8.79 -1.72
N GLU A 48 5.84 -9.13 -0.75
CA GLU A 48 7.30 -8.99 -0.87
C GLU A 48 7.89 -9.94 -1.92
N GLU A 49 7.35 -11.16 -1.99
CA GLU A 49 7.72 -12.17 -2.99
C GLU A 49 7.35 -11.67 -4.39
N ARG A 50 6.14 -11.14 -4.55
CA ARG A 50 5.68 -10.54 -5.81
C ARG A 50 6.45 -9.27 -6.18
N ALA A 51 6.97 -8.55 -5.18
CA ALA A 51 7.78 -7.35 -5.36
C ALA A 51 9.25 -7.65 -5.68
N ASP A 52 9.66 -8.92 -5.69
CA ASP A 52 11.00 -9.30 -6.09
C ASP A 52 11.24 -9.13 -7.59
N ASP A 53 10.33 -9.68 -8.39
CA ASP A 53 10.28 -9.35 -9.81
C ASP A 53 9.60 -7.99 -10.03
N ARG A 54 10.41 -7.01 -10.47
CA ARG A 54 9.96 -5.65 -10.77
C ARG A 54 8.89 -5.61 -11.86
N THR A 55 8.91 -6.53 -12.82
CA THR A 55 7.97 -6.54 -13.93
C THR A 55 6.60 -7.02 -13.46
N THR A 56 6.55 -8.18 -12.80
CA THR A 56 5.36 -8.70 -12.12
C THR A 56 4.78 -7.67 -11.15
N TRP A 57 5.61 -7.05 -10.31
CA TRP A 57 5.16 -6.03 -9.37
C TRP A 57 4.44 -4.86 -10.05
N ARG A 58 4.99 -4.36 -11.16
CA ARG A 58 4.40 -3.23 -11.89
C ARG A 58 3.04 -3.60 -12.47
N THR A 59 2.90 -4.80 -13.02
CA THR A 59 1.66 -5.29 -13.61
C THR A 59 0.57 -5.42 -12.55
N VAL A 60 0.87 -6.11 -11.44
CA VAL A 60 -0.07 -6.29 -10.32
C VAL A 60 -0.53 -4.96 -9.75
N MET A 61 0.39 -4.01 -9.55
CA MET A 61 0.03 -2.66 -9.06
C MET A 61 -0.82 -1.88 -10.07
N LYS A 62 -0.54 -1.99 -11.37
CA LYS A 62 -1.33 -1.31 -12.41
C LYS A 62 -2.76 -1.86 -12.46
N GLU A 63 -2.91 -3.16 -12.39
CA GLU A 63 -4.22 -3.84 -12.38
C GLU A 63 -5.01 -3.50 -11.11
N GLY A 64 -4.41 -3.70 -9.93
CA GLY A 64 -5.06 -3.42 -8.66
C GLY A 64 -5.44 -1.94 -8.47
N THR A 65 -4.64 -1.00 -9.00
CA THR A 65 -5.02 0.42 -8.97
C THR A 65 -6.10 0.77 -9.99
N ALA A 66 -6.18 0.06 -11.12
CA ALA A 66 -7.25 0.25 -12.09
C ALA A 66 -8.60 -0.26 -11.56
N THR A 67 -8.62 -1.44 -10.92
CA THR A 67 -9.83 -2.00 -10.29
C THR A 67 -10.31 -1.09 -9.16
N LEU A 68 -9.41 -0.65 -8.28
CA LEU A 68 -9.72 0.27 -7.20
C LEU A 68 -10.28 1.61 -7.71
N LYS A 69 -9.71 2.18 -8.77
CA LYS A 69 -10.24 3.41 -9.38
C LYS A 69 -11.63 3.19 -9.98
N SER A 70 -11.87 2.04 -10.59
CA SER A 70 -13.15 1.68 -11.16
C SER A 70 -14.23 1.54 -10.09
N SER A 71 -13.95 0.84 -8.99
CA SER A 71 -14.89 0.69 -7.87
C SER A 71 -15.24 2.04 -7.24
N TYR A 72 -14.26 2.91 -7.00
CA TYR A 72 -14.53 4.27 -6.52
C TYR A 72 -15.42 5.06 -7.49
N ARG A 73 -15.16 4.99 -8.80
CA ARG A 73 -16.01 5.68 -9.79
C ARG A 73 -17.46 5.19 -9.74
N LYS A 74 -17.66 3.87 -9.66
CA LYS A 74 -19.00 3.26 -9.55
C LYS A 74 -19.73 3.76 -8.30
N GLU A 75 -19.06 3.73 -7.16
CA GLU A 75 -19.63 4.20 -5.88
C GLU A 75 -20.03 5.69 -5.95
N GLN A 76 -19.20 6.53 -6.59
CA GLN A 76 -19.51 7.95 -6.75
C GLN A 76 -20.72 8.18 -7.68
N VAL A 77 -20.88 7.39 -8.74
CA VAL A 77 -22.05 7.45 -9.62
C VAL A 77 -23.31 7.04 -8.86
N GLU A 78 -23.26 5.95 -8.11
CA GLU A 78 -24.39 5.47 -7.32
C GLU A 78 -24.83 6.50 -6.27
N LYS A 79 -23.88 7.13 -5.56
CA LYS A 79 -24.18 8.22 -4.61
C LYS A 79 -24.86 9.41 -5.27
N ARG A 80 -24.56 9.71 -6.54
CA ARG A 80 -25.22 10.78 -7.30
C ARG A 80 -26.62 10.39 -7.75
N GLN A 81 -26.85 9.13 -8.12
CA GLN A 81 -28.16 8.62 -8.54
C GLN A 81 -29.16 8.53 -7.38
N ARG A 82 -28.68 8.40 -6.14
CA ARG A 82 -29.49 8.39 -4.92
C ARG A 82 -29.87 9.80 -4.40
N ARG A 83 -29.35 10.86 -5.02
CA ARG A 83 -29.73 12.25 -4.71
C ARG A 83 -30.87 12.68 -5.62
#